data_AF-A0AA43DBS4-F1
#
_entry.id   AF-A0AA43DBS4-F1
#
_cell.length_a   1.000
_cell.length_b   1.000
_cell.length_c   1.000
_cell.angle_alpha   90.00
_cell.angle_beta   90.00
_cell.angle_gamma   90.00
#
_symmetry.space_group_name_H-M   'P 1'
#
loop_
_entity.id
_entity.type
_entity.pdbx_description
1 polymer ?
#
loop_
_entity_poly.entity_id
_entity_poly.type
_entity_poly.pdbx_seq_one_letter_code
_entity_poly.pdbx_strand_id
1 'polypeptide(L)'
;MGRRFFFVVIIVYSASWQRCVNRDIPRPINCDEHPVVLELVSIEDSNCGLAVGSVEVRASGGTGIYLFKLGDNDVQIASVFQNLGAGAYEISASDENGCSSTLEVVIKNKIGLNIVFETNEAGCNDFNGNIILTPIDGVAPFSYNIDNS
;
A
#
# COMPACT_ATOMS: atom_id res chain seq x y z
N MET A 1 -74.24 -33.54 40.21
CA MET A 1 -73.79 -32.65 39.11
C MET A 1 -72.37 -32.22 39.41
N GLY A 2 -71.44 -32.38 38.45
CA GLY A 2 -70.05 -31.87 38.56
C GLY A 2 -68.97 -32.88 38.18
N ARG A 3 -68.92 -33.33 36.92
CA ARG A 3 -67.77 -34.08 36.39
C ARG A 3 -66.63 -33.08 36.13
N ARG A 4 -65.54 -33.19 36.89
CA ARG A 4 -64.30 -32.42 36.64
C ARG A 4 -63.59 -33.04 35.44
N PHE A 5 -63.65 -32.36 34.31
CA PHE A 5 -62.84 -32.68 33.14
C PHE A 5 -61.42 -32.16 33.37
N PHE A 6 -60.45 -33.08 33.45
CA PHE A 6 -59.03 -32.74 33.37
C PHE A 6 -58.69 -32.52 31.90
N PHE A 7 -58.46 -31.27 31.51
CA PHE A 7 -57.89 -30.95 30.20
C PHE A 7 -56.40 -31.29 30.23
N VAL A 8 -56.01 -32.37 29.54
CA VAL A 8 -54.61 -32.64 29.23
C VAL A 8 -54.23 -31.71 28.08
N VAL A 9 -53.53 -30.62 28.38
CA VAL A 9 -52.95 -29.73 27.37
C VAL A 9 -51.72 -30.44 26.79
N ILE A 10 -51.89 -31.10 25.65
CA ILE A 10 -50.76 -31.64 24.88
C ILE A 10 -50.15 -30.46 24.12
N ILE A 11 -49.06 -29.90 24.64
CA ILE A 11 -48.24 -28.94 23.90
C ILE A 11 -47.47 -29.75 22.85
N VAL A 12 -48.02 -29.83 21.64
CA VAL A 12 -47.28 -30.32 20.48
C VAL A 12 -46.35 -29.19 20.07
N TYR A 13 -45.09 -29.24 20.51
CA TYR A 13 -44.05 -28.43 19.90
C TYR A 13 -43.94 -28.87 18.45
N SER A 14 -44.47 -28.08 17.51
CA SER A 14 -44.17 -28.28 16.11
C SER A 14 -42.67 -28.06 15.95
N ALA A 15 -41.89 -29.14 15.88
CA ALA A 15 -40.56 -29.08 15.32
C ALA A 15 -40.74 -28.50 13.92
N SER A 16 -40.32 -27.25 13.74
CA SER A 16 -40.29 -26.63 12.42
C SER A 16 -39.50 -27.58 11.53
N TRP A 17 -40.11 -28.00 10.43
CA TRP A 17 -39.43 -28.71 9.36
C TRP A 17 -38.35 -27.77 8.82
N GLN A 18 -37.20 -27.75 9.50
CA GLN A 18 -35.97 -27.20 8.96
C GLN A 18 -35.76 -28.02 7.69
N ARG A 19 -36.01 -27.36 6.56
CA ARG A 19 -35.88 -27.91 5.23
C ARG A 19 -34.58 -28.70 5.19
N CYS A 20 -34.62 -29.88 4.59
CA CYS A 20 -33.41 -30.61 4.19
C CYS A 20 -32.53 -29.62 3.43
N VAL A 21 -31.57 -29.00 4.13
CA VAL A 21 -30.60 -28.11 3.48
C VAL A 21 -29.73 -29.08 2.73
N ASN A 22 -29.82 -29.01 1.41
CA ASN A 22 -29.01 -29.81 0.52
C ASN A 22 -27.55 -29.57 0.93
N ARG A 23 -26.89 -30.60 1.49
CA ARG A 23 -25.54 -30.45 2.06
C ARG A 23 -24.48 -30.24 0.99
N ASP A 24 -24.91 -30.25 -0.27
CA ASP A 24 -24.12 -30.10 -1.47
C ASP A 24 -24.22 -28.70 -2.11
N ILE A 25 -24.82 -27.71 -1.41
CA ILE A 25 -24.66 -26.30 -1.81
C ILE A 25 -23.28 -25.86 -1.27
N PRO A 26 -22.32 -25.49 -2.13
CA PRO A 26 -21.07 -24.90 -1.67
C PRO A 26 -21.40 -23.72 -0.76
N ARG A 27 -20.82 -23.69 0.45
CA ARG A 27 -20.94 -22.49 1.29
C ARG A 27 -20.38 -21.32 0.47
N PRO A 28 -21.11 -20.21 0.32
CA PRO A 28 -20.56 -19.03 -0.34
C PRO A 28 -19.26 -18.66 0.37
N ILE A 29 -18.20 -18.44 -0.40
CA ILE A 29 -16.90 -18.09 0.14
C ILE A 29 -17.06 -16.79 0.93
N ASN A 30 -16.66 -16.82 2.20
CA ASN A 30 -16.75 -15.68 3.07
C ASN A 30 -15.35 -15.07 3.26
N CYS A 31 -15.16 -13.86 2.75
CA CYS A 31 -13.89 -13.15 2.88
C CYS A 31 -13.54 -12.77 4.34
N ASP A 32 -14.51 -12.86 5.25
CA ASP A 32 -14.27 -12.57 6.68
C ASP A 32 -13.51 -13.71 7.39
N GLU A 33 -13.64 -14.97 6.95
CA GLU A 33 -12.94 -16.11 7.58
C GLU A 33 -11.53 -16.34 7.03
N HIS A 34 -11.24 -15.83 5.82
CA HIS A 34 -9.91 -15.87 5.20
C HIS A 34 -9.58 -14.51 4.56
N PRO A 35 -9.33 -13.46 5.37
CA PRO A 35 -9.04 -12.15 4.84
C PRO A 35 -7.72 -12.16 4.07
N VAL A 36 -7.69 -11.47 2.93
CA VAL A 36 -6.44 -11.11 2.26
C VAL A 36 -5.83 -9.96 3.06
N VAL A 37 -4.57 -10.10 3.44
CA VAL A 37 -3.80 -9.05 4.12
C VAL A 37 -2.70 -8.60 3.18
N LEU A 38 -2.64 -7.29 2.91
CA LEU A 38 -1.63 -6.67 2.06
C LEU A 38 -0.65 -5.86 2.91
N GLU A 39 0.63 -6.16 2.78
CA GLU A 39 1.72 -5.51 3.53
C GLU A 39 2.73 -4.87 2.58
N LEU A 40 3.28 -3.72 2.96
CA LEU A 40 4.43 -3.11 2.30
C LEU A 40 5.70 -3.88 2.67
N VAL A 41 6.46 -4.34 1.68
CA VAL A 41 7.76 -4.98 1.90
C VAL A 41 8.89 -3.96 1.78
N SER A 42 8.91 -3.22 0.68
CA SER A 42 9.93 -2.22 0.41
C SER A 42 9.38 -1.10 -0.46
N ILE A 43 10.03 0.07 -0.35
CA ILE A 43 9.73 1.25 -1.15
C ILE A 43 11.04 1.94 -1.50
N GLU A 44 11.18 2.30 -2.77
CA GLU A 44 12.25 3.14 -3.27
C GLU A 44 11.67 4.44 -3.82
N ASP A 45 12.17 5.56 -3.28
CA ASP A 45 11.78 6.89 -3.72
C ASP A 45 12.21 7.16 -5.17
N SER A 46 11.39 7.93 -5.86
CA SER A 46 11.73 8.49 -7.18
C SER A 46 12.91 9.47 -7.06
N ASN A 47 13.69 9.70 -8.11
CA ASN A 47 14.89 10.55 -8.05
C ASN A 47 14.78 11.76 -9.00
N CYS A 48 14.91 12.98 -8.47
CA CYS A 48 14.91 14.23 -9.25
C CYS A 48 13.72 14.35 -10.24
N GLY A 49 12.54 13.85 -9.84
CA GLY A 49 11.34 13.85 -10.71
C GLY A 49 11.33 12.78 -11.81
N LEU A 50 12.34 11.91 -11.87
CA LEU A 50 12.34 10.74 -12.74
C LEU A 50 11.51 9.61 -12.13
N ALA A 51 10.71 8.94 -12.95
CA ALA A 51 9.92 7.79 -12.55
C ALA A 51 10.79 6.53 -12.44
N VAL A 52 11.69 6.51 -11.45
CA VAL A 52 12.62 5.40 -11.15
C VAL A 52 12.33 4.73 -9.81
N GLY A 53 11.29 5.17 -9.10
CA GLY A 53 10.88 4.57 -7.83
C GLY A 53 10.29 3.17 -8.04
N SER A 54 10.25 2.41 -6.95
CA SER A 54 9.71 1.05 -6.93
C SER A 54 8.97 0.78 -5.63
N VAL A 55 7.99 -0.13 -5.69
CA VAL A 55 7.24 -0.61 -4.53
C VAL A 55 7.12 -2.12 -4.63
N GLU A 56 7.44 -2.80 -3.53
CA GLU A 56 7.20 -4.23 -3.37
C GLU A 56 6.20 -4.45 -2.24
N VAL A 57 5.19 -5.27 -2.52
CA VAL A 57 4.17 -5.66 -1.56
C VAL A 57 4.17 -7.17 -1.36
N ARG A 58 3.49 -7.61 -0.30
CA ARG A 58 3.23 -9.03 -0.05
C ARG A 58 1.77 -9.21 0.37
N ALA A 59 1.08 -10.12 -0.31
CA ALA A 59 -0.23 -10.59 0.11
C ALA A 59 -0.09 -11.88 0.95
N SER A 60 -0.95 -12.04 1.95
CA SER A 60 -1.06 -13.24 2.78
C SER A 60 -2.52 -13.50 3.17
N GLY A 61 -2.82 -14.69 3.71
CA GLY A 61 -4.20 -15.11 4.00
C GLY A 61 -4.87 -15.77 2.79
N GLY A 62 -6.14 -15.42 2.52
CA GLY A 62 -6.86 -15.75 1.28
C GLY A 62 -6.80 -17.20 0.79
N THR A 63 -7.01 -17.40 -0.52
CA THR A 63 -6.84 -18.70 -1.19
C THR A 63 -6.32 -18.54 -2.62
N GLY A 64 -5.39 -19.42 -3.01
CA GLY A 64 -4.92 -19.50 -4.39
C GLY A 64 -3.85 -18.46 -4.74
N ILE A 65 -3.82 -18.09 -6.02
CA ILE A 65 -2.87 -17.11 -6.56
C ILE A 65 -3.41 -15.69 -6.34
N TYR A 66 -2.52 -14.78 -5.92
CA TYR A 66 -2.85 -13.37 -5.79
C TYR A 66 -2.64 -12.63 -7.10
N LEU A 67 -3.58 -11.75 -7.39
CA LEU A 67 -3.52 -10.77 -8.46
C LEU A 67 -3.36 -9.38 -7.84
N PHE A 68 -2.34 -8.65 -8.28
CA PHE A 68 -2.01 -7.32 -7.81
C PHE A 68 -2.37 -6.28 -8.88
N LYS A 69 -2.80 -5.10 -8.44
CA LYS A 69 -3.09 -3.96 -9.30
C LYS A 69 -2.66 -2.67 -8.61
N LEU A 70 -2.04 -1.76 -9.36
CA LEU A 70 -1.68 -0.42 -8.90
C LEU A 70 -2.61 0.60 -9.57
N GLY A 71 -3.51 1.21 -8.81
CA GLY A 71 -4.51 2.15 -9.31
C GLY A 71 -5.31 1.59 -10.50
N ASP A 72 -5.19 2.25 -11.65
CA ASP A 72 -5.89 1.90 -12.89
C ASP A 72 -5.08 1.02 -13.85
N ASN A 73 -3.87 0.59 -13.46
CA ASN A 73 -3.03 -0.26 -14.30
C ASN A 73 -3.61 -1.66 -14.53
N ASP A 74 -3.03 -2.39 -15.48
CA ASP A 74 -3.35 -3.79 -15.69
C ASP A 74 -3.02 -4.64 -14.45
N VAL A 75 -3.81 -5.70 -14.30
CA VAL A 75 -3.64 -6.67 -13.22
C VAL A 75 -2.44 -7.57 -13.53
N GLN A 76 -1.61 -7.84 -12.53
CA GLN A 76 -0.41 -8.68 -12.66
C GLN A 76 -0.24 -9.64 -11.49
N ILE A 77 0.48 -10.74 -11.71
CA ILE A 77 0.83 -11.69 -10.64
C ILE A 77 2.07 -11.21 -9.86
N ALA A 78 2.90 -10.37 -10.49
CA ALA A 78 4.07 -9.80 -9.86
C ALA A 78 3.68 -8.82 -8.74
N SER A 79 4.32 -8.96 -7.57
CA SER A 79 4.09 -8.09 -6.41
C SER A 79 5.02 -6.88 -6.38
N VAL A 80 5.78 -6.65 -7.45
CA VAL A 80 6.72 -5.54 -7.60
C VAL A 80 6.21 -4.60 -8.69
N PHE A 81 6.17 -3.32 -8.36
CA PHE A 81 5.84 -2.23 -9.27
C PHE A 81 7.08 -1.35 -9.43
N GLN A 82 7.49 -1.08 -10.67
CA GLN A 82 8.69 -0.32 -11.01
C GLN A 82 8.34 0.87 -11.89
N ASN A 83 9.32 1.74 -12.11
CA ASN A 83 9.18 2.94 -12.92
C ASN A 83 8.10 3.90 -12.41
N LEU A 84 8.03 4.05 -11.09
CA LEU A 84 7.05 4.91 -10.43
C LEU A 84 7.65 6.29 -10.13
N GLY A 85 6.85 7.33 -10.38
CA GLY A 85 7.19 8.71 -10.01
C GLY A 85 6.84 9.00 -8.57
N ALA A 86 7.16 10.21 -8.09
CA ALA A 86 6.65 10.67 -6.82
C ALA A 86 5.13 10.82 -6.87
N GLY A 87 4.44 10.30 -5.87
CA GLY A 87 2.98 10.29 -5.82
C GLY A 87 2.43 9.31 -4.78
N ALA A 88 1.12 9.43 -4.53
CA ALA A 88 0.37 8.44 -3.78
C ALA A 88 -0.16 7.37 -4.74
N TYR A 89 0.01 6.11 -4.37
CA TYR A 89 -0.41 4.95 -5.14
C TYR A 89 -1.28 4.04 -4.27
N GLU A 90 -2.43 3.63 -4.79
CA GLU A 90 -3.26 2.60 -4.19
C GLU A 90 -2.94 1.24 -4.84
N ILE A 91 -2.46 0.30 -4.04
CA ILE A 91 -2.22 -1.07 -4.48
C ILE A 91 -3.36 -1.93 -3.95
N SER A 92 -3.93 -2.76 -4.81
CA SER A 92 -4.89 -3.79 -4.44
C SER A 92 -4.32 -5.18 -4.70
N ALA A 93 -4.67 -6.13 -3.85
CA ALA A 93 -4.44 -7.54 -4.04
C ALA A 93 -5.77 -8.28 -3.94
N SER A 94 -6.06 -9.17 -4.89
CA SER A 94 -7.23 -10.04 -4.91
C SER A 94 -6.82 -11.49 -5.03
N ASP A 95 -7.50 -12.38 -4.30
CA ASP A 95 -7.31 -13.82 -4.39
C ASP A 95 -8.21 -14.48 -5.46
N GLU A 96 -8.09 -15.81 -5.67
CA GLU A 96 -8.89 -16.53 -6.67
C GLU A 96 -10.39 -16.58 -6.34
N ASN A 97 -10.73 -16.36 -5.07
CA ASN A 97 -12.11 -16.37 -4.58
C ASN A 97 -12.78 -14.99 -4.68
N GLY A 98 -12.05 -13.96 -5.08
CA GLY A 98 -12.54 -12.59 -5.24
C GLY A 98 -12.46 -11.75 -3.96
N CYS A 99 -11.79 -12.22 -2.91
CA CYS A 99 -11.50 -11.43 -1.72
C CYS A 99 -10.35 -10.47 -2.00
N SER A 100 -10.48 -9.20 -1.61
CA SER A 100 -9.48 -8.18 -1.90
C SER A 100 -9.10 -7.32 -0.70
N SER A 101 -7.88 -6.78 -0.73
CA SER A 101 -7.36 -5.80 0.22
C SER A 101 -6.63 -4.70 -0.53
N THR A 102 -6.65 -3.48 0.02
CA THR A 102 -5.94 -2.31 -0.53
C THR A 102 -4.89 -1.80 0.44
N LEU A 103 -3.87 -1.12 -0.10
CA LEU A 103 -2.79 -0.48 0.62
C LEU A 103 -2.40 0.80 -0.10
N GLU A 104 -2.41 1.93 0.61
CA GLU A 104 -1.92 3.19 0.10
C GLU A 104 -0.42 3.35 0.41
N VAL A 105 0.36 3.72 -0.60
CA VAL A 105 1.81 3.92 -0.51
C VAL A 105 2.16 5.27 -1.11
N VAL A 106 3.03 6.03 -0.44
CA VAL A 106 3.50 7.34 -0.93
C VAL A 106 4.96 7.24 -1.32
N ILE A 107 5.25 7.35 -2.61
CA ILE A 107 6.61 7.47 -3.14
C ILE A 107 7.01 8.93 -3.10
N LYS A 108 8.12 9.24 -2.42
CA LYS A 108 8.61 10.62 -2.36
C LYS A 108 9.50 10.92 -3.56
N ASN A 109 9.67 12.20 -3.82
CA ASN A 109 10.73 12.67 -4.70
C ASN A 109 11.98 12.87 -3.85
N LYS A 110 13.00 12.05 -4.10
CA LYS A 110 14.34 12.31 -3.63
C LYS A 110 14.89 13.49 -4.44
N ILE A 111 14.80 14.67 -3.85
CA ILE A 111 15.33 15.89 -4.44
C ILE A 111 16.87 15.78 -4.41
N GLY A 112 17.49 15.92 -5.58
CA GLY A 112 18.94 15.96 -5.71
C GLY A 112 19.53 17.17 -4.99
N LEU A 113 20.85 17.15 -4.77
CA LEU A 113 21.57 18.29 -4.21
C LEU A 113 21.39 19.51 -5.12
N ASN A 114 20.80 20.56 -4.57
CA ASN A 114 20.72 21.88 -5.19
C ASN A 114 21.55 22.86 -4.35
N ILE A 115 22.28 23.76 -5.01
CA ILE A 115 23.24 24.66 -4.39
C ILE A 115 22.94 26.08 -4.85
N VAL A 116 22.78 26.98 -3.89
CA VAL A 116 22.79 28.43 -4.14
C VAL A 116 24.19 28.93 -3.82
N PHE A 117 24.75 29.78 -4.67
CA PHE A 117 26.05 30.38 -4.45
C PHE A 117 25.97 31.90 -4.41
N GLU A 118 26.75 32.50 -3.51
CA GLU A 118 26.95 33.94 -3.43
C GLU A 118 28.44 34.23 -3.59
N THR A 119 28.76 35.25 -4.38
CA THR A 119 30.13 35.66 -4.65
C THR A 119 30.35 37.10 -4.18
N ASN A 120 31.43 37.32 -3.43
CA ASN A 120 32.00 38.65 -3.26
C ASN A 120 33.24 38.75 -4.15
N GLU A 121 33.19 39.65 -5.14
CA GLU A 121 34.33 39.84 -6.05
C GLU A 121 35.48 40.53 -5.33
N ALA A 122 36.69 39.99 -5.50
CA ALA A 122 37.92 40.63 -5.06
C ALA A 122 38.11 41.98 -5.78
N GLY A 123 38.30 43.06 -5.03
CA GLY A 123 38.60 44.37 -5.60
C GLY A 123 39.99 44.41 -6.26
N CYS A 124 40.25 45.36 -7.15
CA CYS A 124 41.55 45.47 -7.84
C CYS A 124 42.76 45.62 -6.89
N ASN A 125 42.53 46.00 -5.63
CA ASN A 125 43.55 46.16 -4.59
C ASN A 125 43.27 45.31 -3.34
N ASP A 126 42.34 44.35 -3.41
CA ASP A 126 41.95 43.52 -2.28
C ASP A 126 41.70 42.08 -2.74
N PHE A 127 42.45 41.11 -2.19
CA PHE A 127 42.39 39.70 -2.57
C PHE A 127 41.42 38.89 -1.69
N ASN A 128 40.44 39.56 -1.08
CA ASN A 128 39.50 38.99 -0.11
C ASN A 128 38.18 38.50 -0.70
N GLY A 129 38.09 38.35 -2.03
CA GLY A 129 36.90 37.78 -2.66
C GLY A 129 36.60 36.39 -2.11
N ASN A 130 35.31 36.08 -1.95
CA ASN A 130 34.87 34.79 -1.43
C ASN A 130 33.69 34.23 -2.21
N ILE A 131 33.51 32.91 -2.12
CA ILE A 131 32.37 32.18 -2.66
C ILE A 131 31.75 31.42 -1.50
N ILE A 132 30.46 31.64 -1.25
CA ILE A 132 29.68 30.92 -0.25
C ILE A 132 28.76 29.96 -1.00
N LEU A 133 28.88 28.67 -0.72
CA LEU A 133 28.00 27.64 -1.25
C LEU A 133 27.01 27.22 -0.16
N THR A 134 25.71 27.34 -0.46
CA THR A 134 24.63 26.92 0.43
C THR A 134 23.86 25.78 -0.23
N PRO A 135 24.06 24.52 0.21
CA PRO A 135 23.18 23.42 -0.16
C PRO A 135 21.78 23.71 0.35
N ILE A 136 20.79 23.68 -0.52
CA ILE A 136 19.38 23.85 -0.16
C ILE A 136 18.60 22.53 -0.20
N ASP A 137 19.10 21.52 -0.93
CA ASP A 137 18.51 20.19 -1.04
C ASP A 137 19.58 19.07 -1.00
N GLY A 138 19.15 17.82 -1.06
CA GLY A 138 20.01 16.63 -1.04
C GLY A 138 20.18 16.02 0.35
N VAL A 139 20.94 14.92 0.42
CA VAL A 139 21.20 14.18 1.67
C VAL A 139 22.66 14.35 2.06
N ALA A 140 22.88 14.88 3.26
CA ALA A 140 24.21 15.03 3.87
C ALA A 140 24.89 13.65 4.10
N PRO A 141 26.23 13.58 4.18
CA PRO A 141 27.19 14.69 4.19
C PRO A 141 27.56 15.23 2.80
N PHE A 142 27.82 16.54 2.71
CA PHE A 142 28.33 17.20 1.50
C PHE A 142 29.84 17.36 1.56
N SER A 143 30.52 17.15 0.43
CA SER A 143 31.95 17.41 0.26
C SER A 143 32.13 18.55 -0.74
N TYR A 144 33.02 19.48 -0.41
CA TYR A 144 33.35 20.63 -1.26
C TYR A 144 34.80 20.49 -1.72
N ASN A 145 35.03 20.66 -3.01
CA ASN A 145 36.37 20.69 -3.60
C ASN A 145 36.48 21.96 -4.46
N ILE A 146 37.55 22.72 -4.27
CA ILE A 146 37.90 23.84 -5.12
C ILE A 146 39.08 23.42 -5.99
N ASP A 147 38.84 23.33 -7.30
CA ASP A 147 39.90 23.00 -8.25
C ASP A 147 40.48 24.31 -8.79
N ASN A 148 41.75 24.57 -8.48
CA ASN A 148 42.44 25.79 -8.88
C ASN A 148 43.40 25.43 -10.01
N SER A 149 42.87 25.40 -11.23
CA SER A 149 43.64 25.16 -12.46
C SER A 149 44.60 26.31 -12.78
#